data_AF-A0AB38G1D0-F1
#
_entry.id   AF-A0AB38G1D0-F1
#
_cell.length_a   1.000
_cell.length_b   1.000
_cell.length_c   1.000
_cell.angle_alpha   90.00
_cell.angle_beta   90.00
_cell.angle_gamma   90.00
#
_symmetry.space_group_name_H-M   'P 1'
#
loop_
_entity.id
_entity.type
_entity.pdbx_description
1 polymer ?
#
loop_
_entity_poly.entity_id
_entity_poly.type
_entity_poly.pdbx_seq_one_letter_code
_entity_poly.pdbx_strand_id
1 'polypeptide(L)'
;MVFLLLALYLWAALQRHESTLAIRPISQGASTPDGFSIWHHLDANGIRFKSITPKDDTLLIKFDSQAQSAAAKEVLDRSLPHGYVVALLDEESTTALWIARLRDGTHRFG
;
A
#
# COMPACT_ATOMS: atom_id res chain seq x y z
N MET A 1 -4.02 31.24 18.59
CA MET A 1 -4.39 29.81 18.50
C MET A 1 -5.28 29.48 17.31
N VAL A 2 -6.33 30.26 16.99
CA VAL A 2 -7.27 29.96 15.87
C VAL A 2 -6.57 29.80 14.51
N PHE A 3 -5.64 30.70 14.17
CA PHE A 3 -4.87 30.60 12.92
C PHE A 3 -3.99 29.35 12.82
N LEU A 4 -3.44 28.87 13.96
CA LEU A 4 -2.64 27.65 14.00
C LEU A 4 -3.51 26.42 13.73
N LEU A 5 -4.70 26.36 14.33
CA LEU A 5 -5.66 25.27 14.11
C LEU A 5 -6.15 25.24 12.65
N LEU A 6 -6.43 26.41 12.06
CA LEU A 6 -6.76 26.53 10.63
C LEU A 6 -5.62 26.03 9.75
N ALA A 7 -4.38 26.46 10.01
CA ALA A 7 -3.22 26.02 9.24
C ALA A 7 -3.02 24.49 9.32
N LEU A 8 -3.17 23.90 10.51
CA LEU A 8 -3.10 22.44 10.69
C LEU A 8 -4.23 21.72 9.94
N TYR A 9 -5.44 22.28 9.92
CA TYR A 9 -6.57 21.70 9.22
C TYR A 9 -6.41 21.75 7.70
N LEU A 10 -5.94 22.89 7.16
CA LEU A 10 -5.61 23.02 5.74
C LEU A 10 -4.48 22.09 5.33
N TRP A 11 -3.46 21.95 6.18
CA TRP A 11 -2.34 21.02 5.94
C TRP A 11 -2.82 19.57 5.90
N ALA A 12 -3.65 19.16 6.86
CA ALA A 12 -4.24 17.83 6.90
C ALA A 12 -5.17 17.56 5.70
N ALA A 13 -5.89 18.58 5.22
CA ALA A 13 -6.72 18.47 4.03
C ALA A 13 -5.88 18.27 2.75
N LEU A 14 -4.72 18.94 2.65
CA LEU A 14 -3.78 18.74 1.54
C LEU A 14 -3.19 17.32 1.49
N GLN A 15 -3.08 16.63 2.62
CA GLN A 15 -2.52 15.27 2.68
C GLN A 15 -3.52 14.17 2.27
N ARG A 16 -4.78 14.51 1.97
CA ARG A 16 -5.83 13.55 1.56
C ARG A 16 -5.74 13.15 0.09
N HIS A 17 -4.53 12.91 -0.39
CA HIS A 17 -4.33 12.29 -1.69
C HIS A 17 -4.43 10.76 -1.53
N GLU A 18 -5.22 10.13 -2.41
CA GLU A 18 -5.35 8.68 -2.41
C GLU A 18 -3.98 8.04 -2.61
N SER A 19 -3.72 6.98 -1.86
CA SER A 19 -2.46 6.25 -1.94
C SER A 19 -2.74 4.76 -1.98
N THR A 20 -1.99 4.02 -2.80
CA THR A 20 -2.15 2.57 -2.89
C THR A 20 -0.92 1.88 -2.32
N LEU A 21 -1.11 0.80 -1.58
CA LEU A 21 -0.04 -0.08 -1.10
C LEU A 21 -0.15 -1.40 -1.86
N ALA A 22 0.94 -1.86 -2.44
CA ALA A 22 1.03 -3.17 -3.08
C ALA A 22 1.83 -4.12 -2.22
N ILE A 23 1.29 -5.33 -2.03
CA ILE A 23 1.96 -6.42 -1.32
C ILE A 23 2.11 -7.59 -2.29
N ARG A 24 3.35 -8.04 -2.51
CA ARG A 24 3.67 -9.15 -3.42
C ARG A 24 4.62 -10.15 -2.73
N PRO A 25 4.49 -11.47 -2.94
CA PRO A 25 5.53 -12.42 -2.56
C PRO A 25 6.84 -12.20 -3.34
N ILE A 26 7.98 -12.42 -2.67
CA ILE A 26 9.34 -12.31 -3.23
C ILE A 26 9.67 -13.52 -4.12
N SER A 27 9.18 -14.71 -3.74
CA SER A 27 9.45 -15.96 -4.45
C SER A 27 8.32 -16.27 -5.43
N GLN A 28 8.67 -16.61 -6.68
CA GLN A 28 7.72 -17.08 -7.68
C GLN A 28 7.09 -18.40 -7.19
N GLY A 29 5.76 -18.44 -7.05
CA GLY A 29 5.01 -19.59 -6.55
C GLY A 29 4.67 -19.58 -5.05
N ALA A 30 5.08 -18.55 -4.29
CA ALA A 30 4.60 -18.36 -2.92
C ALA A 30 3.17 -17.81 -2.95
N SER A 31 2.31 -18.30 -2.06
CA SER A 31 0.90 -17.92 -2.00
C SER A 31 0.74 -16.41 -1.78
N THR A 32 -0.17 -15.82 -2.57
CA THR A 32 -0.65 -14.45 -2.42
C THR A 32 -1.02 -14.19 -0.96
N PRO A 33 -0.62 -13.04 -0.37
CA PRO A 33 -0.97 -12.74 1.00
C PRO A 33 -2.50 -12.67 1.15
N ASP A 34 -3.02 -13.38 2.14
CA ASP A 34 -4.46 -13.39 2.42
C ASP A 34 -4.92 -12.01 2.89
N GLY A 35 -5.95 -11.49 2.22
CA GLY A 35 -6.52 -10.17 2.51
C GLY A 35 -7.10 -10.07 3.93
N PHE A 36 -7.58 -11.17 4.51
CA PHE A 36 -8.12 -11.16 5.88
C PHE A 36 -7.00 -11.01 6.93
N SER A 37 -5.88 -11.70 6.74
CA SER A 37 -4.70 -11.56 7.61
C SER A 37 -4.15 -10.13 7.59
N ILE A 38 -4.06 -9.54 6.40
CA ILE A 38 -3.64 -8.14 6.22
C ILE A 38 -4.63 -7.18 6.88
N TRP A 39 -5.93 -7.38 6.66
CA TRP A 39 -6.98 -6.58 7.29
C TRP A 39 -6.84 -6.58 8.80
N HIS A 40 -6.62 -7.75 9.42
CA HIS A 40 -6.49 -7.88 10.86
C HIS A 40 -5.29 -7.10 11.42
N HIS A 41 -4.15 -7.10 10.73
CA HIS A 41 -2.99 -6.30 11.15
C HIS A 41 -3.26 -4.79 11.07
N LEU A 42 -3.95 -4.34 10.02
CA LEU A 42 -4.29 -2.92 9.87
C LEU A 42 -5.31 -2.48 10.92
N ASP A 43 -6.36 -3.27 11.14
CA ASP A 43 -7.43 -2.98 12.12
C ASP A 43 -6.89 -2.97 13.55
N ALA A 44 -6.05 -3.95 13.92
CA ALA A 44 -5.40 -4.01 15.23
C ALA A 44 -4.48 -2.80 15.51
N ASN A 45 -4.00 -2.12 14.46
CA ASN A 45 -3.19 -0.90 14.58
C ASN A 45 -4.01 0.38 14.31
N GLY A 46 -5.35 0.28 14.17
CA GLY A 46 -6.24 1.42 13.95
C GLY A 46 -6.08 2.07 12.57
N ILE A 47 -5.49 1.37 11.60
CA ILE A 47 -5.21 1.89 10.27
C ILE A 47 -6.42 1.63 9.36
N ARG A 48 -7.13 2.71 9.03
CA ARG A 48 -8.24 2.67 8.09
C ARG A 48 -7.74 2.66 6.64
N PHE A 49 -8.40 1.85 5.81
CA PHE A 49 -8.17 1.75 4.37
C PHE A 49 -9.51 1.91 3.63
N LYS A 50 -9.44 2.25 2.35
CA LYS A 50 -10.58 2.47 1.46
C LYS A 50 -11.05 1.17 0.81
N SER A 51 -10.11 0.34 0.34
CA SER A 51 -10.42 -0.96 -0.26
C SER A 51 -9.22 -1.89 -0.22
N ILE A 52 -9.47 -3.20 -0.17
CA ILE A 52 -8.47 -4.26 -0.42
C ILE A 52 -8.91 -5.01 -1.68
N THR A 53 -8.01 -5.15 -2.64
CA THR A 53 -8.30 -5.77 -3.93
C THR A 53 -7.18 -6.74 -4.30
N PRO A 54 -7.46 -8.05 -4.35
CA PRO A 54 -6.53 -9.01 -4.93
C PRO A 54 -6.45 -8.83 -6.44
N LYS A 55 -5.24 -8.76 -6.98
CA LYS A 55 -4.97 -8.64 -8.42
C LYS A 55 -3.75 -9.48 -8.79
N ASP A 56 -3.97 -10.54 -9.56
CA ASP A 56 -2.94 -11.53 -9.91
C ASP A 56 -2.25 -12.05 -8.64
N ASP A 57 -0.92 -11.99 -8.57
CA ASP A 57 -0.13 -12.35 -7.37
C ASP A 57 0.14 -11.16 -6.43
N THR A 58 -0.65 -10.09 -6.52
CA THR A 58 -0.45 -8.87 -5.73
C THR A 58 -1.73 -8.49 -4.99
N LEU A 59 -1.60 -8.11 -3.73
CA LEU A 59 -2.69 -7.52 -2.96
C LEU A 59 -2.55 -5.99 -2.98
N LEU A 60 -3.55 -5.30 -3.50
CA LEU A 60 -3.61 -3.85 -3.56
C LEU A 60 -4.50 -3.30 -2.45
N ILE A 61 -4.02 -2.32 -1.70
CA ILE A 61 -4.76 -1.68 -0.62
C ILE A 61 -4.81 -0.19 -0.90
N LYS A 62 -5.99 0.37 -1.07
CA LYS A 62 -6.17 1.81 -1.27
C LYS A 62 -6.42 2.50 0.06
N PHE A 63 -5.88 3.70 0.21
CA PHE A 63 -6.00 4.58 1.37
C PHE A 63 -6.46 5.97 0.93
N ASP A 64 -7.16 6.68 1.81
CA ASP A 64 -7.62 8.06 1.56
C ASP A 64 -6.49 9.10 1.76
N SER A 65 -5.35 8.69 2.30
CA SER A 65 -4.19 9.56 2.51
C SER A 65 -2.87 8.82 2.43
N GLN A 66 -1.82 9.53 2.03
CA GLN A 66 -0.44 9.01 2.03
C GLN A 66 0.08 8.70 3.43
N ALA A 67 -0.36 9.44 4.45
CA ALA A 67 0.02 9.17 5.84
C ALA A 67 -0.49 7.80 6.31
N GLN A 68 -1.70 7.41 5.92
CA GLN A 68 -2.27 6.10 6.27
C GLN A 68 -1.54 4.96 5.56
N SER A 69 -1.22 5.11 4.27
CA SER A 69 -0.49 4.08 3.53
C SER A 69 0.95 3.92 4.06
N ALA A 70 1.61 5.03 4.44
CA ALA A 70 2.94 4.99 5.07
C ALA A 70 2.91 4.29 6.43
N ALA A 71 1.92 4.59 7.28
CA ALA A 71 1.73 3.87 8.53
C ALA A 71 1.43 2.38 8.30
N ALA A 72 0.61 2.06 7.30
CA ALA A 72 0.30 0.69 6.92
C ALA A 72 1.56 -0.05 6.49
N LYS A 73 2.42 0.60 5.68
CA LYS A 73 3.70 0.02 5.28
C LYS A 73 4.57 -0.32 6.49
N GLU A 74 4.71 0.60 7.45
CA GLU A 74 5.53 0.37 8.64
C GLU A 74 5.02 -0.80 9.48
N VAL A 75 3.70 -0.90 9.66
CA VAL A 75 3.07 -2.02 10.38
C VAL A 75 3.30 -3.33 9.63
N LEU A 76 3.07 -3.35 8.33
CA LEU A 76 3.16 -4.55 7.52
C LEU A 76 4.60 -5.02 7.29
N ASP A 77 5.56 -4.11 7.17
CA ASP A 77 6.99 -4.45 7.13
C ASP A 77 7.45 -5.16 8.41
N ARG A 78 6.80 -4.88 9.55
CA ARG A 78 7.10 -5.51 10.84
C ARG A 78 6.29 -6.78 11.09
N SER A 79 5.05 -6.84 10.63
CA SER A 79 4.12 -7.92 10.94
C SER A 79 4.18 -9.07 9.93
N LEU A 80 4.59 -8.80 8.69
CA LEU A 80 4.63 -9.83 7.66
C LEU A 80 5.88 -10.70 7.79
N PRO A 81 5.73 -12.03 7.60
CA PRO A 81 6.87 -12.93 7.57
C PRO A 81 7.79 -12.59 6.40
N HIS A 82 9.08 -12.91 6.56
CA HIS A 82 10.08 -12.75 5.50
C HIS A 82 9.62 -13.48 4.24
N GLY A 83 9.52 -12.76 3.12
CA GLY A 83 8.99 -13.32 1.88
C GLY A 83 7.98 -12.43 1.15
N TYR A 84 7.61 -11.28 1.70
CA TYR A 84 6.73 -10.31 1.05
C TYR A 84 7.43 -8.95 0.85
N VAL A 85 7.18 -8.31 -0.28
CA VAL A 85 7.55 -6.92 -0.58
C VAL A 85 6.31 -6.05 -0.40
N VAL A 86 6.44 -5.02 0.44
CA VAL A 86 5.41 -4.00 0.66
C VAL A 86 5.89 -2.68 0.05
N ALA A 87 5.20 -2.20 -0.99
CA ALA A 87 5.55 -1.00 -1.73
C ALA A 87 4.42 0.03 -1.75
N LEU A 88 4.77 1.30 -1.57
CA LEU A 88 3.86 2.45 -1.72
C LEU A 88 3.76 2.86 -3.18
N LEU A 89 2.54 3.16 -3.62
CA LEU A 89 2.17 3.56 -4.98
C LEU A 89 1.52 4.93 -4.94
N ASP A 90 2.09 5.84 -5.74
CA ASP A 90 1.61 7.20 -5.89
C ASP A 90 0.88 7.35 -7.23
N GLU A 91 -0.27 8.03 -7.27
CA GLU A 91 -1.26 7.85 -8.32
C GLU A 91 -0.85 8.37 -9.72
N GLU A 92 0.12 9.29 -9.85
CA GLU A 92 0.06 10.21 -11.00
C GLU A 92 0.79 9.80 -12.30
N SER A 93 1.89 9.03 -12.29
CA SER A 93 2.56 8.70 -13.58
C SER A 93 3.59 7.60 -13.49
N THR A 94 4.31 7.51 -12.38
CA THR A 94 5.34 6.50 -12.17
C THR A 94 4.71 5.11 -12.01
N THR A 95 3.41 5.06 -11.63
CA THR A 95 2.69 3.85 -11.22
C THR A 95 2.26 2.91 -12.36
N ALA A 96 1.92 3.43 -13.55
CA ALA A 96 1.67 2.56 -14.70
C ALA A 96 2.96 1.94 -15.24
N LEU A 97 4.06 2.71 -15.18
CA LEU A 97 5.36 2.33 -15.72
C LEU A 97 6.08 1.25 -14.92
N TRP A 98 6.06 1.29 -13.57
CA TRP A 98 6.62 0.19 -12.77
C TRP A 98 5.74 -1.07 -12.77
N ILE A 99 4.40 -0.97 -12.78
CA ILE A 99 3.51 -2.15 -12.97
C ILE A 99 3.84 -2.81 -14.32
N ALA A 100 3.98 -2.02 -15.39
CA ALA A 100 4.37 -2.52 -16.70
C ALA A 100 5.78 -3.14 -16.67
N ARG A 101 6.74 -2.50 -16.00
CA ARG A 101 8.11 -3.01 -15.82
C ARG A 101 8.16 -4.32 -15.05
N LEU A 102 7.36 -4.47 -14.00
CA LEU A 102 7.24 -5.70 -13.22
C LEU A 102 6.60 -6.81 -14.05
N ARG A 103 5.61 -6.49 -14.89
CA ARG A 103 5.00 -7.44 -15.82
C ARG A 103 6.00 -7.91 -16.88
N ASP A 104 6.74 -6.99 -17.49
CA ASP A 104 7.69 -7.31 -18.58
C ASP A 104 8.93 -8.08 -18.10
N GLY A 105 9.38 -7.85 -16.86
CA GLY A 105 10.46 -8.64 -16.25
C GLY A 105 10.11 -10.12 -16.03
N THR A 106 8.83 -10.47 -16.10
CA THR A 106 8.32 -11.83 -15.83
C THR A 106 8.31 -12.70 -17.10
N HIS A 107 8.41 -12.12 -18.31
CA HIS A 107 8.30 -12.86 -19.57
C HIS A 107 9.64 -13.20 -20.26
N ARG A 108 10.78 -12.78 -19.71
CA ARG A 108 12.11 -12.92 -20.37
C ARG A 108 13.01 -14.05 -19.87
N PHE A 109 12.50 -14.96 -19.04
CA PHE A 109 13.24 -16.15 -18.64
C PHE A 109 12.34 -17.39 -18.69
N GLY A 110 12.43 -18.15 -19.78
CA GLY A 110 11.90 -19.51 -19.91
C GLY A 110 10.91 -19.69 -21.05
#